data_AF-A0A7C5ZFS6-F1
#
_entry.id   AF-A0A7C5ZFS6-F1
#
_cell.length_a   1.000
_cell.length_b   1.000
_cell.length_c   1.000
_cell.angle_alpha   90.00
_cell.angle_beta   90.00
_cell.angle_gamma   90.00
#
_symmetry.space_group_name_H-M   'P 1'
#
loop_
_entity.id
_entity.type
_entity.pdbx_description
1 polymer ?
#
loop_
_entity_poly.entity_id
_entity_poly.type
_entity_poly.pdbx_seq_one_letter_code
_entity_poly.pdbx_strand_id
1 'polypeptide(L)'
;MTPLALRLGRFLLLPLALYVVLFLLLSFPLCRQFSNAYYCDQTDGPVMLWNVWWIQHSITHLQNPWYTSYLHHPHCTTLLLHTLVPLKGLM
;
A
#
# COMPACT_ATOMS: atom_id res chain seq x y z
N MET A 1 18.42 -40.76 8.60
CA MET A 1 17.71 -39.50 8.28
C MET A 1 18.73 -38.38 8.31
N THR A 2 18.88 -37.68 7.20
CA THR A 2 20.17 -37.21 6.67
C THR A 2 20.69 -35.90 7.31
N PRO A 3 22.01 -35.79 7.61
CA PRO A 3 22.63 -34.58 8.18
C PRO A 3 22.51 -33.33 7.27
N LEU A 4 22.14 -33.53 6.01
CA LEU A 4 21.87 -32.49 5.03
C LEU A 4 20.59 -31.70 5.37
N ALA A 5 19.51 -32.37 5.82
CA ALA A 5 18.26 -31.72 6.18
C ALA A 5 18.40 -30.82 7.42
N LEU A 6 19.21 -31.27 8.39
CA LEU A 6 19.55 -30.49 9.59
C LEU A 6 20.41 -29.26 9.25
N ARG A 7 21.33 -29.38 8.28
CA ARG A 7 22.11 -28.23 7.78
C ARG A 7 21.23 -27.24 7.02
N LEU A 8 20.38 -27.70 6.09
CA LEU A 8 19.44 -26.82 5.38
C LEU A 8 18.49 -26.09 6.33
N GLY A 9 17.94 -26.81 7.32
CA GLY A 9 17.09 -26.22 8.35
C GLY A 9 17.81 -25.10 9.09
N ARG A 10 19.06 -25.29 9.50
CA ARG A 10 19.84 -24.23 10.17
C ARG A 10 20.17 -23.05 9.25
N PHE A 11 20.48 -23.31 7.97
CA PHE A 11 20.80 -22.25 7.01
C PHE A 11 19.59 -21.48 6.49
N LEU A 12 18.37 -22.01 6.62
CA LEU A 12 17.15 -21.35 6.16
C LEU A 12 16.29 -20.82 7.31
N LEU A 13 16.06 -21.64 8.34
CA LEU A 13 15.18 -21.28 9.45
C LEU A 13 15.79 -20.21 10.36
N LEU A 14 17.11 -20.22 10.57
CA LEU A 14 17.77 -19.24 11.42
C LEU A 14 17.76 -17.84 10.77
N PRO A 15 18.16 -17.64 9.50
CA PRO A 15 18.04 -16.35 8.85
C PRO A 15 16.59 -15.88 8.70
N LEU A 16 15.65 -16.80 8.44
CA LEU A 16 14.23 -16.47 8.36
C LEU A 16 13.69 -15.99 9.72
N ALA A 17 13.99 -16.69 10.81
CA ALA A 17 13.58 -16.30 12.15
C ALA A 17 14.20 -14.95 12.54
N LEU A 18 15.49 -14.75 12.25
CA LEU A 18 16.15 -13.47 12.48
C LEU A 18 15.50 -12.34 11.67
N TYR A 19 15.21 -12.57 10.39
CA TYR A 19 14.52 -11.63 9.52
C TYR A 19 13.14 -11.25 10.08
N VAL A 20 12.33 -12.23 10.50
CA VAL A 20 11.00 -11.99 11.08
C VAL A 20 11.11 -11.19 12.38
N VAL A 21 12.05 -11.51 13.26
CA VAL A 21 12.25 -10.77 14.51
C VAL A 21 12.68 -9.33 14.22
N LEU A 22 13.66 -9.12 13.34
CA LEU A 22 14.12 -7.78 12.96
C LEU A 22 13.00 -6.98 12.28
N PHE A 23 12.22 -7.60 11.39
CA PHE A 23 11.07 -6.98 10.76
C PHE A 23 10.04 -6.52 11.79
N LEU A 24 9.65 -7.38 12.73
CA LEU A 24 8.69 -7.03 13.78
C LEU A 24 9.21 -5.91 14.71
N LEU A 25 10.52 -5.91 15.02
CA LEU A 25 11.14 -4.88 15.84
C LEU A 25 11.20 -3.53 15.12
N LEU A 26 11.62 -3.52 13.85
CA LEU A 26 11.76 -2.29 13.04
C LEU A 26 10.40 -1.72 12.62
N SER A 27 9.39 -2.57 12.46
CA SER A 27 8.02 -2.16 12.09
C SER A 27 7.11 -1.94 13.31
N PHE A 28 7.63 -1.95 14.54
CA PHE A 28 6.86 -1.61 15.73
C PHE A 28 6.61 -0.08 15.79
N PRO A 29 5.39 0.42 16.09
CA PRO A 29 4.17 -0.29 16.50
C PRO A 29 3.22 -0.66 15.35
N LEU A 30 3.58 -0.42 14.07
CA LEU A 30 2.70 -0.66 12.91
C LEU A 30 2.21 -2.11 12.84
N CYS A 31 2.99 -3.08 13.33
CA CYS A 31 2.54 -4.47 13.44
C CYS A 31 1.25 -4.65 14.27
N ARG A 32 0.95 -3.75 15.23
CA ARG A 32 -0.28 -3.78 16.02
C ARG A 32 -1.49 -3.17 15.30
N GLN A 33 -1.25 -2.42 14.22
CA GLN A 33 -2.29 -1.69 13.49
C GLN A 33 -2.58 -2.31 12.12
N PHE A 34 -2.19 -3.58 11.90
CA PHE A 34 -2.30 -4.26 10.60
C PHE A 34 -3.71 -4.19 9.97
N SER A 35 -4.78 -4.16 10.79
CA SER A 35 -6.16 -4.05 10.30
C SER A 35 -6.70 -2.62 10.25
N ASN A 36 -6.07 -1.66 10.94
CA ASN A 36 -6.63 -0.33 11.18
C ASN A 36 -5.87 0.78 10.44
N ALA A 37 -4.61 0.54 10.06
CA ALA A 37 -3.78 1.51 9.37
C ALA A 37 -3.29 0.92 8.05
N TYR A 38 -3.43 1.71 7.00
CA TYR A 38 -2.74 1.40 5.74
C TYR A 38 -1.24 1.52 5.96
N TYR A 39 -0.47 0.59 5.40
CA TYR A 39 0.99 0.66 5.41
C TYR A 39 1.44 1.73 4.41
N CYS A 40 1.36 2.98 4.86
CA CYS A 40 1.65 4.17 4.09
C CYS A 40 2.44 5.14 4.95
N ASP A 41 3.36 5.85 4.30
CA ASP A 41 3.95 7.05 4.86
C ASP A 41 2.87 8.15 5.02
N GLN A 42 3.17 9.19 5.78
CA GLN A 42 2.22 10.28 6.01
C GLN A 42 2.15 11.27 4.84
N THR A 43 3.01 11.11 3.84
CA THR A 43 3.15 12.04 2.71
C THR A 43 2.47 11.52 1.44
N ASP A 44 3.07 10.56 0.74
CA ASP A 44 2.57 10.07 -0.55
C ASP A 44 1.47 9.01 -0.39
N GLY A 45 1.45 8.34 0.75
CA GLY A 45 0.52 7.27 1.04
C GLY A 45 -0.96 7.64 0.97
N PRO A 46 -1.41 8.69 1.69
CA PRO A 46 -2.78 9.18 1.59
C PRO A 46 -3.17 9.57 0.17
N VAL A 47 -2.24 10.14 -0.61
CA VAL A 47 -2.48 10.51 -2.01
C VAL A 47 -2.71 9.26 -2.87
N MET A 48 -1.91 8.21 -2.66
CA MET A 48 -2.08 6.93 -3.36
C MET A 48 -3.44 6.28 -3.03
N LEU A 49 -3.85 6.30 -1.75
CA LEU A 49 -5.15 5.78 -1.33
C LEU A 49 -6.31 6.60 -1.93
N TRP A 50 -6.17 7.92 -1.95
CA TRP A 50 -7.14 8.81 -2.58
C TRP A 50 -7.27 8.53 -4.07
N ASN A 51 -6.17 8.26 -4.78
CA ASN A 51 -6.19 7.90 -6.21
C ASN A 51 -7.01 6.63 -6.47
N VAL A 52 -6.81 5.58 -5.66
CA VAL A 52 -7.57 4.32 -5.78
C VAL A 52 -9.06 4.58 -5.55
N TRP A 53 -9.39 5.27 -4.45
CA TRP A 53 -10.78 5.61 -4.12
C TRP A 53 -11.43 6.49 -5.20
N TRP A 54 -10.72 7.51 -5.71
CA TRP A 54 -11.24 8.47 -6.69
C TRP A 54 -11.59 7.79 -8.02
N ILE A 55 -10.75 6.86 -8.48
CA ILE A 55 -11.06 6.08 -9.69
C ILE A 55 -12.33 5.27 -9.49
N GLN A 56 -12.45 4.55 -8.37
CA GLN A 56 -13.65 3.77 -8.08
C GLN A 56 -14.90 4.67 -7.96
N HIS A 57 -14.77 5.81 -7.27
CA HIS A 57 -15.85 6.78 -7.10
C HIS A 57 -16.31 7.38 -8.43
N SER A 58 -15.37 7.85 -9.27
CA SER A 58 -15.67 8.46 -10.56
C SER A 58 -16.35 7.47 -11.51
N ILE A 59 -15.88 6.22 -11.57
CA ILE A 59 -16.50 5.19 -12.40
C ILE A 59 -17.90 4.85 -11.89
N THR A 60 -18.06 4.64 -10.58
CA THR A 60 -19.37 4.30 -9.98
C THR A 60 -20.41 5.41 -10.13
N HIS A 61 -19.96 6.67 -10.19
CA HIS A 61 -20.82 7.85 -10.36
C HIS A 61 -20.86 8.37 -11.80
N LEU A 62 -20.28 7.63 -12.77
CA LEU A 62 -20.23 8.00 -14.19
C LEU A 62 -19.62 9.39 -14.45
N GLN A 63 -18.61 9.76 -13.66
CA GLN A 63 -17.83 10.99 -13.80
C GLN A 63 -16.52 10.73 -14.55
N ASN A 64 -15.96 11.77 -15.17
CA ASN A 64 -14.65 11.67 -15.82
C ASN A 64 -13.54 11.55 -14.76
N PRO A 65 -12.79 10.43 -14.70
CA PRO A 65 -11.75 10.20 -13.68
C PRO A 65 -10.59 11.20 -13.75
N TRP A 66 -10.41 11.90 -14.88
CA TRP A 66 -9.30 12.84 -15.09
C TRP A 66 -9.57 14.25 -14.54
N TYR A 67 -10.73 14.47 -13.91
CA TYR A 67 -11.15 15.77 -13.41
C TYR A 67 -11.78 15.65 -12.04
N THR A 68 -11.36 16.48 -11.09
CA THR A 68 -11.93 16.44 -9.73
C THR A 68 -12.15 17.85 -9.17
N SER A 69 -13.20 18.03 -8.39
CA SER A 69 -13.43 19.24 -7.58
C SER A 69 -13.05 19.06 -6.11
N TYR A 70 -12.63 17.85 -5.70
CA TYR A 70 -12.30 17.55 -4.31
C TYR A 70 -10.97 18.16 -3.84
N LEU A 71 -10.06 18.48 -4.76
CA LEU A 71 -8.77 19.09 -4.43
C LEU A 71 -8.82 20.62 -4.33
N HIS A 72 -9.67 21.26 -5.14
CA HIS A 72 -9.74 22.72 -5.25
C HIS A 72 -11.18 23.24 -5.26
N HIS A 73 -12.03 22.68 -4.40
CA HIS A 73 -13.44 23.06 -4.34
C HIS A 73 -13.62 24.58 -4.17
N PRO A 74 -14.52 25.25 -4.93
CA PRO A 74 -15.50 24.68 -5.88
C PRO A 74 -14.97 24.46 -7.31
N HIS A 75 -13.71 24.81 -7.58
CA HIS A 75 -13.12 24.70 -8.90
C HIS A 75 -12.70 23.27 -9.24
N CYS A 76 -12.84 22.92 -10.52
CA CYS A 76 -12.36 21.65 -11.04
C CYS A 76 -10.88 21.76 -11.42
N THR A 77 -10.10 20.72 -11.12
CA THR A 77 -8.71 20.58 -11.57
C THR A 77 -8.53 19.33 -12.41
N THR A 78 -7.55 19.38 -13.32
CA THR A 78 -7.16 18.24 -14.15
C THR A 78 -6.16 17.34 -13.43
N LEU A 79 -6.35 16.03 -13.57
CA LEU A 79 -5.47 15.00 -13.06
C LEU A 79 -4.62 14.36 -14.16
N LEU A 80 -4.59 14.95 -15.38
CA LEU A 80 -3.81 14.42 -16.50
C LEU A 80 -2.30 14.35 -16.22
N LEU A 81 -1.77 15.33 -15.47
CA LEU A 81 -0.37 15.38 -15.06
C LEU A 81 -0.17 14.87 -13.62
N HIS A 82 -1.21 14.28 -13.02
CA HIS A 82 -1.14 13.71 -11.68
C HIS A 82 -0.63 12.26 -11.73
N THR A 83 -0.11 11.76 -10.60
CA THR A 83 0.37 10.38 -10.42
C THR A 83 -0.78 9.37 -10.26
N LEU A 84 -1.86 9.58 -11.03
CA LEU A 84 -3.08 8.78 -10.98
C LEU A 84 -2.76 7.33 -11.35
N VAL A 85 -3.34 6.37 -10.62
CA VAL A 85 -3.12 4.94 -10.85
C VAL A 85 -4.43 4.24 -11.22
N PRO A 86 -4.97 4.47 -12.44
CA PRO A 86 -6.30 4.02 -12.84
C PRO A 86 -6.48 2.50 -12.75
N LEU A 87 -5.45 1.73 -13.11
CA LEU A 87 -5.51 0.26 -13.04
C LEU A 87 -5.66 -0.28 -11.62
N LYS A 88 -5.07 0.39 -10.61
CA LYS A 88 -5.22 -0.03 -9.21
C LYS A 88 -6.62 0.24 -8.66
N GLY A 89 -7.32 1.25 -9.17
CA GLY A 89 -8.69 1.56 -8.74
C GLY A 89 -9.76 0.65 -9.34
N LEU A 90 -9.39 -0.24 -10.27
CA LEU A 90 -10.28 -1.20 -10.92
C LEU A 90 -10.24 -2.61 -10.31
N MET A 91 -9.22 -2.90 -9.50
CA MET A 91 -8.97 -4.19 -8.86
C MET A 91 -9.58 -4.22 -7.46
#